data_AF-A0A2E9R3Q4-F1
#
_entry.id   AF-A0A2E9R3Q4-F1
#
_cell.length_a   1.000
_cell.length_b   1.000
_cell.length_c   1.000
_cell.angle_alpha   90.00
_cell.angle_beta   90.00
_cell.angle_gamma   90.00
#
_symmetry.space_group_name_H-M   'P 1'
#
loop_
_entity.id
_entity.type
_entity.pdbx_description
1 polymer ?
#
loop_
_entity_poly.entity_id
_entity_poly.type
_entity_poly.pdbx_seq_one_letter_code
_entity_poly.pdbx_strand_id
1 'polypeptide(L)'
;MTELQTPKKQLYARDRLFAEIRHFVSLQQELVTTLSTLHNLPPHVLSGKFPRQGNLTLKSEEWRYQVHGAGILFIHSTTKVKVDVSDHLQAPELFSLWRLVWYFGSLRRTGVKMIEKALGRQGEALEKALAELLPILEEAGKIEQVQFIVSDSDGHLHKHGTFYQITQQAKLPN
;
A
#
# COMPACT_ATOMS: atom_id res chain seq x y z
N MET A 1 -20.73 -23.80 21.31
CA MET A 1 -20.03 -23.38 20.07
C MET A 1 -18.66 -22.90 20.50
N THR A 2 -17.61 -23.64 20.16
CA THR A 2 -16.25 -23.38 20.64
C THR A 2 -15.63 -22.29 19.75
N GLU A 3 -15.53 -21.07 20.26
CA GLU A 3 -14.61 -20.07 19.69
C GLU A 3 -13.20 -20.67 19.75
N LEU A 4 -12.67 -21.08 18.60
CA LEU A 4 -11.26 -21.40 18.46
C LEU A 4 -10.47 -20.10 18.70
N GLN A 5 -9.94 -19.95 19.92
CA GLN A 5 -9.08 -18.82 20.27
C GLN A 5 -7.93 -18.74 19.25
N THR A 6 -7.79 -17.59 18.60
CA THR A 6 -6.65 -17.33 17.70
C THR A 6 -5.35 -17.45 18.51
N PRO A 7 -4.38 -18.29 18.10
CA PRO A 7 -3.15 -18.46 18.83
C PRO A 7 -2.41 -17.12 19.02
N LYS A 8 -1.87 -16.86 20.22
CA LYS A 8 -1.12 -15.61 20.54
C LYS A 8 -0.04 -15.27 19.50
N LYS A 9 0.65 -16.29 18.99
CA LYS A 9 1.68 -16.17 17.93
C LYS A 9 1.12 -15.60 16.62
N GLN A 10 -0.12 -15.95 16.27
CA GLN A 10 -0.79 -15.47 15.07
C GLN A 10 -1.23 -14.01 15.25
N LEU A 11 -1.70 -13.62 16.44
CA LEU A 11 -2.01 -12.24 16.75
C LEU A 11 -0.78 -11.33 16.57
N TYR A 12 0.36 -11.70 17.16
CA TYR A 12 1.63 -10.97 16.95
C TYR A 12 2.06 -10.90 15.48
N ALA A 13 1.82 -11.96 14.70
CA ALA A 13 2.13 -11.95 13.28
C ALA A 13 1.23 -10.98 12.50
N ARG A 14 -0.05 -10.89 12.86
CA ARG A 14 -0.98 -9.89 12.31
C ARG A 14 -0.59 -8.46 12.70
N ASP A 15 -0.11 -8.25 13.92
CA ASP A 15 0.41 -6.94 14.35
C ASP A 15 1.64 -6.52 13.53
N ARG A 16 2.58 -7.45 13.31
CA ARG A 16 3.73 -7.18 12.44
C ARG A 16 3.32 -6.91 10.99
N LEU A 17 2.40 -7.69 10.45
CA LEU A 17 1.87 -7.45 9.10
C LEU A 17 1.25 -6.05 8.98
N PHE A 18 0.46 -5.66 9.98
CA PHE A 18 -0.14 -4.33 10.01
C PHE A 18 0.91 -3.21 10.11
N ALA A 19 1.95 -3.39 10.93
CA ALA A 19 3.07 -2.45 11.00
C ALA A 19 3.77 -2.29 9.63
N GLU A 20 3.91 -3.38 8.88
CA GLU A 20 4.47 -3.37 7.53
C GLU A 20 3.55 -2.65 6.53
N ILE A 21 2.23 -2.83 6.61
CA ILE A 21 1.26 -2.07 5.79
C ILE A 21 1.34 -0.58 6.11
N ARG A 22 1.46 -0.21 7.39
CA ARG A 22 1.70 1.19 7.79
C ARG A 22 2.98 1.75 7.20
N HIS A 23 4.06 0.96 7.22
CA HIS A 23 5.32 1.36 6.62
C HIS A 23 5.17 1.60 5.12
N PHE A 24 4.51 0.69 4.39
CA PHE A 24 4.19 0.85 2.98
C PHE A 24 3.42 2.15 2.70
N VAL A 25 2.35 2.45 3.46
CA VAL A 25 1.56 3.68 3.27
C VAL A 25 2.38 4.93 3.55
N SER A 26 3.17 4.94 4.62
CA SER A 26 4.07 6.06 4.93
C SER A 26 5.09 6.28 3.81
N LEU A 27 5.68 5.20 3.29
CA LEU A 27 6.67 5.26 2.22
C LEU A 27 6.04 5.76 0.91
N GLN A 28 4.82 5.32 0.60
CA GLN A 28 4.03 5.81 -0.53
C GLN A 28 3.84 7.33 -0.47
N GLN A 29 3.41 7.87 0.67
CA GLN A 29 3.24 9.31 0.89
C GLN A 29 4.55 10.08 0.74
N GLU A 30 5.63 9.59 1.35
CA GLU A 30 6.93 10.23 1.30
C GLU A 30 7.49 10.28 -0.14
N LEU A 31 7.34 9.19 -0.90
CA LEU A 31 7.80 9.12 -2.29
C LEU A 31 7.03 10.07 -3.21
N VAL A 32 5.70 10.10 -3.09
CA VAL A 32 4.86 11.03 -3.87
C VAL A 32 5.20 12.47 -3.53
N THR A 33 5.32 12.81 -2.25
CA THR A 33 5.68 14.16 -1.78
C THR A 33 7.06 14.58 -2.28
N THR A 34 8.04 13.68 -2.20
CA THR A 34 9.40 13.91 -2.68
C THR A 34 9.41 14.16 -4.19
N LEU A 35 8.67 13.37 -4.94
CA LEU A 35 8.57 13.52 -6.39
C LEU A 35 7.88 14.82 -6.81
N SER A 36 6.78 15.16 -6.14
CA SER A 36 6.10 16.45 -6.30
C SER A 36 7.02 17.63 -6.04
N THR A 37 7.80 17.57 -4.97
CA THR A 37 8.77 18.61 -4.60
C THR A 37 9.88 18.72 -5.65
N LEU A 38 10.44 17.59 -6.09
CA LEU A 38 11.50 17.54 -7.09
C LEU A 38 11.12 18.23 -8.40
N HIS A 39 9.85 18.11 -8.82
CA HIS A 39 9.37 18.69 -10.07
C HIS A 39 8.61 20.00 -9.88
N ASN A 40 8.47 20.49 -8.65
CA ASN A 40 7.66 21.64 -8.31
C ASN A 40 6.22 21.55 -8.88
N LEU A 41 5.63 20.35 -8.76
CA LEU A 41 4.28 20.05 -9.24
C LEU A 41 3.44 19.46 -8.11
N PRO A 42 2.17 19.88 -7.95
CA PRO A 42 1.29 19.25 -6.98
C PRO A 42 1.01 17.78 -7.39
N PRO A 43 0.75 16.87 -6.43
CA PRO A 43 0.65 15.43 -6.71
C PRO A 43 -0.32 15.06 -7.83
N HIS A 44 -1.49 15.72 -7.88
CA HIS A 44 -2.52 15.47 -8.91
C HIS A 44 -2.10 15.85 -10.34
N VAL A 45 -1.01 16.60 -10.53
CA VAL A 45 -0.51 17.01 -11.86
C VAL A 45 0.61 16.08 -12.39
N LEU A 46 1.15 15.21 -11.53
CA LEU A 46 2.27 14.34 -11.88
C LEU A 46 1.96 13.32 -13.00
N SER A 47 0.68 12.98 -13.22
CA SER A 47 0.26 11.99 -14.22
C SER A 47 0.34 12.48 -15.68
N GLY A 48 0.52 13.79 -15.93
CA GLY A 48 0.40 14.35 -17.29
C GLY A 48 1.50 15.28 -17.79
N LYS A 49 2.25 15.96 -16.91
CA LYS A 49 3.18 17.04 -17.31
C LYS A 49 4.66 16.80 -17.00
N PHE A 50 5.02 15.57 -16.63
CA PHE A 50 6.32 15.25 -16.05
C PHE A 50 7.02 14.09 -16.80
N PRO A 51 8.37 14.00 -16.77
CA PRO A 51 9.10 12.89 -17.37
C PRO A 51 8.53 11.52 -16.99
N ARG A 52 8.30 10.64 -17.96
CA ARG A 52 7.70 9.31 -17.73
C ARG A 52 8.56 8.38 -16.85
N GLN A 53 9.82 8.71 -16.64
CA GLN A 53 10.73 7.97 -15.77
C GLN A 53 11.86 8.88 -15.29
N GLY A 54 12.51 8.49 -14.21
CA GLY A 54 13.64 9.21 -13.65
C GLY A 54 14.04 8.66 -12.28
N ASN A 55 14.92 9.37 -11.60
CA ASN A 55 15.40 9.00 -10.28
C ASN A 55 15.04 10.08 -9.25
N LEU A 56 14.91 9.68 -7.99
CA LEU A 56 14.77 10.56 -6.85
C LEU A 56 15.53 9.96 -5.66
N THR A 57 15.92 10.82 -4.73
CA THR A 57 16.54 10.40 -3.47
C THR A 57 15.56 10.66 -2.33
N LEU A 58 15.26 9.64 -1.54
CA LEU A 58 14.46 9.75 -0.31
C LEU A 58 15.32 9.31 0.88
N LYS A 59 15.58 10.20 1.84
CA LYS A 59 16.37 9.90 3.06
C LYS A 59 17.73 9.24 2.76
N SER A 60 18.43 9.70 1.73
CA SER A 60 19.71 9.14 1.22
C SER A 60 19.60 7.78 0.53
N GLU A 61 18.38 7.28 0.31
CA GLU A 61 18.15 6.09 -0.51
C GLU A 61 17.77 6.48 -1.94
N GLU A 62 18.31 5.74 -2.91
CA GLU A 62 18.08 5.99 -4.33
C GLU A 62 16.87 5.20 -4.85
N TRP A 63 15.94 5.92 -5.47
CA TRP A 63 14.72 5.37 -6.04
C TRP A 63 14.61 5.73 -7.51
N ARG A 64 14.08 4.81 -8.30
CA ARG A 64 13.63 5.07 -9.67
C ARG A 64 12.12 5.16 -9.68
N TYR A 65 11.56 6.11 -10.41
CA TYR A 65 10.13 6.16 -10.70
C TYR A 65 9.85 5.87 -12.17
N GLN A 66 8.67 5.33 -12.44
CA GLN A 66 8.12 5.12 -13.77
C GLN A 66 6.62 5.44 -13.76
N VAL A 67 6.19 6.39 -14.59
CA VAL A 67 4.79 6.69 -14.82
C VAL A 67 4.18 5.62 -15.71
N HIS A 68 3.01 5.10 -15.34
CA HIS A 68 2.25 4.15 -16.13
C HIS A 68 0.76 4.45 -16.02
N GLY A 69 0.06 4.51 -17.15
CA GLY A 69 -1.33 5.01 -17.17
C GLY A 69 -1.43 6.35 -16.46
N ALA A 70 -2.21 6.40 -15.39
CA ALA A 70 -2.34 7.56 -14.50
C ALA A 70 -1.56 7.42 -13.16
N GLY A 71 -0.89 6.29 -12.93
CA GLY A 71 -0.14 6.00 -11.71
C GLY A 71 1.38 6.12 -11.86
N ILE A 72 2.08 5.88 -10.75
CA ILE A 72 3.54 5.93 -10.64
C ILE A 72 4.03 4.71 -9.86
N LEU A 73 4.95 3.98 -10.47
CA LEU A 73 5.68 2.90 -9.84
C LEU A 73 7.04 3.42 -9.36
N PHE A 74 7.30 3.31 -8.06
CA PHE A 74 8.61 3.55 -7.46
C PHE A 74 9.34 2.24 -7.21
N ILE A 75 10.65 2.22 -7.48
CA ILE A 75 11.51 1.04 -7.34
C ILE A 75 12.78 1.45 -6.61
N HIS A 76 13.01 0.88 -5.44
CA HIS A 76 14.25 1.11 -4.69
C HIS A 76 15.43 0.52 -5.48
N SER A 77 16.50 1.30 -5.64
CA SER A 77 17.62 0.95 -6.53
C SER A 77 18.39 -0.29 -6.07
N THR A 78 18.62 -0.44 -4.77
CA THR A 78 19.32 -1.61 -4.17
C THR A 78 18.40 -2.80 -3.92
N THR A 79 17.35 -2.63 -3.10
CA THR A 79 16.51 -3.74 -2.61
C THR A 79 15.49 -4.22 -3.64
N LYS A 80 15.21 -3.42 -4.68
CA LYS A 80 14.16 -3.66 -5.67
C LYS A 80 12.75 -3.72 -5.09
N VAL A 81 12.56 -3.20 -3.87
CA VAL A 81 11.24 -2.95 -3.28
C VAL A 81 10.45 -2.05 -4.23
N LYS A 82 9.19 -2.38 -4.42
CA LYS A 82 8.28 -1.67 -5.32
C LYS A 82 7.15 -1.02 -4.53
N VAL A 83 6.91 0.25 -4.78
CA VAL A 83 5.78 1.00 -4.23
C VAL A 83 4.99 1.55 -5.40
N ASP A 84 3.81 0.98 -5.63
CA ASP A 84 2.94 1.39 -6.73
C ASP A 84 1.84 2.31 -6.22
N VAL A 85 1.68 3.45 -6.88
CA VAL A 85 0.65 4.44 -6.57
C VAL A 85 -0.22 4.61 -7.79
N SER A 86 -1.52 4.42 -7.64
CA SER A 86 -2.49 4.55 -8.71
C SER A 86 -2.79 6.02 -9.04
N ASP A 87 -3.80 6.21 -9.88
CA ASP A 87 -4.29 7.48 -10.43
C ASP A 87 -4.64 8.60 -9.44
N HIS A 88 -4.79 8.29 -8.15
CA HIS A 88 -5.13 9.25 -7.10
C HIS A 88 -3.91 9.67 -6.28
N LEU A 89 -2.95 10.29 -6.96
CA LEU A 89 -1.73 10.80 -6.33
C LEU A 89 -2.00 11.89 -5.27
N GLN A 90 -3.19 12.50 -5.28
CA GLN A 90 -3.67 13.41 -4.24
C GLN A 90 -4.05 12.73 -2.92
N ALA A 91 -4.25 11.42 -2.91
CA ALA A 91 -4.60 10.63 -1.72
C ALA A 91 -3.62 9.46 -1.52
N PRO A 92 -2.32 9.73 -1.33
CA PRO A 92 -1.28 8.69 -1.21
C PRO A 92 -1.34 7.92 0.12
N GLU A 93 -2.29 8.19 1.01
CA GLU A 93 -2.66 7.36 2.16
C GLU A 93 -3.47 6.11 1.76
N LEU A 94 -4.15 6.15 0.61
CA LEU A 94 -5.04 5.09 0.18
C LEU A 94 -4.26 3.95 -0.46
N PHE A 95 -4.68 2.72 -0.20
CA PHE A 95 -4.10 1.53 -0.80
C PHE A 95 -5.18 0.51 -1.20
N SER A 96 -4.83 -0.41 -2.08
CA SER A 96 -5.71 -1.50 -2.51
C SER A 96 -5.03 -2.85 -2.31
N LEU A 97 -5.82 -3.93 -2.35
CA LEU A 97 -5.32 -5.30 -2.35
C LEU A 97 -4.19 -5.49 -3.39
N TRP A 98 -4.42 -5.03 -4.61
CA TRP A 98 -3.46 -5.17 -5.71
C TRP A 98 -2.12 -4.49 -5.41
N ARG A 99 -2.14 -3.30 -4.80
CA ARG A 99 -0.90 -2.59 -4.40
C ARG A 99 -0.14 -3.33 -3.31
N LEU A 100 -0.85 -3.91 -2.34
CA LEU A 100 -0.21 -4.77 -1.33
C LEU A 100 0.38 -6.04 -1.96
N VAL A 101 -0.29 -6.65 -2.93
CA VAL A 101 0.26 -7.81 -3.67
C VAL A 101 1.58 -7.44 -4.34
N TRP A 102 1.64 -6.28 -5.00
CA TRP A 102 2.88 -5.79 -5.61
C TRP A 102 3.99 -5.52 -4.59
N TYR A 103 3.65 -4.83 -3.50
CA TYR A 103 4.58 -4.48 -2.44
C TYR A 103 5.14 -5.73 -1.76
N PHE A 104 4.28 -6.58 -1.17
CA PHE A 104 4.70 -7.80 -0.48
C PHE A 104 5.37 -8.80 -1.42
N GLY A 105 4.96 -8.83 -2.69
CA GLY A 105 5.64 -9.62 -3.73
C GLY A 105 7.06 -9.13 -3.98
N SER A 106 7.29 -7.81 -3.97
CA SER A 106 8.63 -7.23 -4.12
C SER A 106 9.56 -7.50 -2.94
N LEU A 107 9.00 -7.75 -1.74
CA LEU A 107 9.73 -8.23 -0.56
C LEU A 107 10.16 -9.71 -0.67
N ARG A 108 9.82 -10.39 -1.78
CA ARG A 108 10.17 -11.79 -2.05
C ARG A 108 9.73 -12.72 -0.91
N ARG A 109 10.59 -13.67 -0.52
CA ARG A 109 10.28 -14.66 0.53
C ARG A 109 9.98 -14.00 1.88
N THR A 110 10.51 -12.81 2.15
CA THR A 110 10.22 -12.08 3.40
C THR A 110 8.75 -11.68 3.45
N GLY A 111 8.21 -11.08 2.40
CA GLY A 111 6.80 -10.69 2.33
C GLY A 111 5.86 -11.89 2.42
N VAL A 112 6.16 -12.96 1.66
CA VAL A 112 5.37 -14.20 1.71
C VAL A 112 5.35 -14.79 3.13
N LYS A 113 6.50 -14.86 3.82
CA LYS A 113 6.57 -15.37 5.20
C LYS A 113 5.80 -14.51 6.21
N MET A 114 5.71 -13.19 6.02
CA MET A 114 4.91 -12.34 6.90
C MET A 114 3.43 -12.72 6.80
N ILE A 115 2.94 -12.87 5.58
CA ILE A 115 1.54 -13.19 5.28
C ILE A 115 1.19 -14.61 5.73
N GLU A 116 2.03 -15.60 5.43
CA GLU A 116 1.84 -16.99 5.90
C GLU A 116 1.73 -17.06 7.44
N LYS A 117 2.55 -16.30 8.16
CA LYS A 117 2.51 -16.26 9.63
C LYS A 117 1.25 -15.56 10.16
N ALA A 118 0.83 -14.47 9.52
CA ALA A 118 -0.38 -13.74 9.91
C ALA A 118 -1.65 -14.58 9.66
N LEU A 119 -1.67 -15.34 8.56
CA LEU A 119 -2.76 -16.24 8.20
C LEU A 119 -2.73 -17.56 8.97
N GLY A 120 -1.56 -17.97 9.46
CA GLY A 120 -1.38 -19.22 10.22
C GLY A 120 -1.25 -20.46 9.34
N ARG A 121 -1.07 -20.30 8.02
CA ARG A 121 -0.92 -21.39 7.04
C ARG A 121 -0.01 -20.98 5.88
N GLN A 122 0.50 -21.97 5.13
CA GLN A 122 1.49 -21.80 4.07
C GLN A 122 0.92 -22.17 2.69
N GLY A 123 1.60 -21.72 1.63
CA GLY A 123 1.34 -22.18 0.25
C GLY A 123 0.17 -21.50 -0.47
N GLU A 124 -0.52 -20.57 0.19
CA GLU A 124 -1.61 -19.80 -0.41
C GLU A 124 -1.07 -18.73 -1.37
N ALA A 125 -1.77 -18.48 -2.47
CA ALA A 125 -1.43 -17.40 -3.39
C ALA A 125 -1.49 -16.05 -2.67
N LEU A 126 -0.53 -15.16 -2.96
CA LEU A 126 -0.37 -13.89 -2.23
C LEU A 126 -1.64 -13.04 -2.21
N GLU A 127 -2.29 -12.94 -3.37
CA GLU A 127 -3.55 -12.20 -3.54
C GLU A 127 -4.67 -12.78 -2.68
N LYS A 128 -4.88 -14.09 -2.73
CA LYS A 128 -5.90 -14.77 -1.93
C LYS A 128 -5.63 -14.63 -0.44
N ALA A 129 -4.38 -14.81 -0.01
CA ALA A 129 -4.01 -14.66 1.38
C ALA A 129 -4.23 -13.24 1.91
N LEU A 130 -3.91 -12.21 1.13
CA LEU A 130 -4.18 -10.82 1.49
C LEU A 130 -5.67 -10.49 1.47
N ALA A 131 -6.44 -11.00 0.50
CA ALA A 131 -7.89 -10.83 0.43
C ALA A 131 -8.61 -11.39 1.67
N GLU A 132 -8.07 -12.46 2.27
CA GLU A 132 -8.57 -13.01 3.53
C GLU A 132 -8.11 -12.21 4.76
N LEU A 133 -6.93 -11.59 4.73
CA LEU A 133 -6.37 -10.85 5.86
C LEU A 133 -6.95 -9.44 6.00
N LEU A 134 -7.32 -8.78 4.89
CA LEU A 134 -7.83 -7.41 4.94
C LEU A 134 -9.13 -7.28 5.75
N PRO A 135 -10.17 -8.13 5.55
CA PRO A 135 -11.35 -8.10 6.40
C PRO A 135 -11.03 -8.30 7.90
N ILE A 136 -10.06 -9.17 8.22
CA ILE A 136 -9.64 -9.38 9.62
C ILE A 136 -9.01 -8.11 10.22
N LEU A 137 -8.23 -7.37 9.44
CA LEU A 137 -7.65 -6.10 9.88
C LEU A 137 -8.71 -5.00 10.00
N GLU A 138 -9.72 -5.04 9.14
CA GLU A 138 -10.87 -4.12 9.18
C GLU A 138 -11.76 -4.38 10.40
N GLU A 139 -12.13 -5.63 10.66
CA GLU A 139 -12.87 -6.05 11.87
C GLU A 139 -12.11 -5.70 13.16
N ALA A 140 -10.78 -5.75 13.12
CA ALA A 140 -9.91 -5.33 14.22
C ALA A 140 -9.79 -3.80 14.35
N GLY A 141 -10.48 -3.02 13.51
CA GLY A 141 -10.48 -1.55 13.52
C GLY A 141 -9.14 -0.93 13.16
N LYS A 142 -8.25 -1.64 12.43
CA LYS A 142 -6.92 -1.17 12.06
C LYS A 142 -6.89 -0.47 10.70
N ILE A 143 -7.77 -0.88 9.82
CA ILE A 143 -7.99 -0.30 8.50
C ILE A 143 -9.49 -0.14 8.31
N GLU A 144 -9.90 0.69 7.37
CA GLU A 144 -11.29 0.81 6.97
C GLU A 144 -11.38 0.87 5.46
N GLN A 145 -12.40 0.21 4.89
CA GLN A 145 -12.70 0.36 3.49
C GLN A 145 -13.29 1.75 3.21
N VAL A 146 -12.74 2.42 2.20
CA VAL A 146 -13.22 3.73 1.75
C VAL A 146 -13.72 3.65 0.32
N GLN A 147 -14.83 4.36 0.06
CA GLN A 147 -15.31 4.57 -1.30
C GLN A 147 -14.59 5.79 -1.87
N PHE A 148 -13.67 5.55 -2.80
CA PHE A 148 -13.04 6.61 -3.56
C PHE A 148 -13.82 6.82 -4.85
N ILE A 149 -14.45 7.99 -4.96
CA ILE A 149 -15.22 8.40 -6.12
C ILE A 149 -14.40 9.43 -6.88
N VAL A 150 -14.15 9.18 -8.16
CA VAL A 150 -13.45 10.13 -9.04
C VAL A 150 -14.44 10.61 -10.09
N SER A 151 -14.50 11.92 -10.30
CA SER A 151 -15.21 12.49 -11.45
C SER A 151 -14.30 12.40 -12.69
N ASP A 152 -14.80 11.86 -13.80
CA ASP A 152 -14.12 12.00 -15.08
C ASP A 152 -14.18 13.45 -15.60
N SER A 153 -13.57 13.71 -16.75
CA SER A 153 -13.55 15.02 -17.40
C SER A 153 -14.94 15.54 -17.78
N ASP A 154 -15.93 14.66 -17.87
CA ASP A 154 -17.31 14.97 -18.22
C ASP A 154 -18.20 15.11 -16.97
N GLY A 155 -17.62 14.96 -15.77
CA GLY A 155 -18.30 15.10 -14.49
C GLY A 155 -19.02 13.83 -14.01
N HIS A 156 -18.86 12.68 -14.68
CA HIS A 156 -19.43 11.42 -14.21
C HIS A 156 -18.60 10.82 -13.08
N LEU A 157 -19.30 10.38 -12.04
CA LEU A 157 -18.71 9.74 -10.87
C LEU A 157 -18.47 8.26 -11.12
N HIS A 158 -17.22 7.85 -11.19
CA HIS A 158 -16.83 6.45 -11.29
C HIS A 158 -16.39 5.92 -9.92
N LYS A 159 -16.89 4.74 -9.53
CA LYS A 159 -16.34 4.01 -8.39
C LYS A 159 -15.03 3.36 -8.81
N HIS A 160 -13.92 3.91 -8.33
CA HIS A 160 -12.62 3.27 -8.52
C HIS A 160 -12.45 2.19 -7.45
N GLY A 161 -12.69 0.93 -7.81
CA GLY A 161 -12.31 -0.26 -7.02
C GLY A 161 -12.63 -0.25 -5.51
N THR A 162 -11.92 -1.11 -4.78
CA THR A 162 -11.94 -1.14 -3.31
C THR A 162 -10.62 -0.59 -2.80
N PHE A 163 -10.70 0.46 -1.97
CA PHE A 163 -9.57 1.06 -1.30
C PHE A 163 -9.71 0.97 0.21
N TYR A 164 -8.57 1.02 0.88
CA TYR A 164 -8.43 1.00 2.32
C TYR A 164 -7.60 2.19 2.77
N GLN A 165 -7.86 2.65 3.98
CA GLN A 165 -6.98 3.56 4.72
C GLN A 165 -6.73 3.03 6.13
N ILE A 166 -5.65 3.47 6.76
CA ILE A 166 -5.35 3.14 8.16
C ILE A 166 -6.24 4.00 9.06
N THR A 167 -6.89 3.39 10.05
CA THR A 167 -7.75 4.12 11.00
C THR A 167 -6.92 4.99 11.94
N GLN A 168 -7.41 6.19 12.27
CA GLN A 168 -6.74 7.09 13.22
C GLN A 168 -6.69 6.53 14.67
N GLN A 169 -7.51 5.52 14.98
CA GLN A 169 -7.54 4.86 16.28
C GLN A 169 -6.42 3.83 16.48
N ALA A 170 -5.64 3.49 15.45
CA ALA A 170 -4.51 2.56 15.57
C ALA A 170 -3.28 3.19 16.28
N LYS A 171 -3.49 3.68 17.51
CA LYS A 171 -2.40 4.04 18.43
C LYS A 171 -1.69 2.75 18.88
N LEU A 172 -0.36 2.78 18.78
CA LEU A 172 0.54 1.70 19.18
C LEU A 172 0.26 1.24 20.62
N PRO A 173 0.38 -0.05 20.96
CA PRO A 173 0.62 -0.42 22.35
C PRO A 173 1.97 0.18 22.76
N ASN A 174 1.96 0.91 23.88
CA ASN A 174 3.18 1.35 24.58
C ASN A 174 4.08 0.17 24.96
#